data_AF-Q2F1R6-F1
#
_entry.id   AF-Q2F1R6-F1
#
_cell.length_a   1.000
_cell.length_b   1.000
_cell.length_c   1.000
_cell.angle_alpha   90.00
_cell.angle_beta   90.00
_cell.angle_gamma   90.00
#
_symmetry.space_group_name_H-M   'P 1'
#
loop_
_entity.id
_entity.type
_entity.pdbx_description
1 polymer ?
#
loop_
_entity_poly.entity_id
_entity_poly.type
_entity_poly.pdbx_seq_one_letter_code
_entity_poly.pdbx_strand_id
1 'polypeptide(L)'
;MGQFFLLTGTVFMVFMFPLVSHPLLMGLIILIITFMIAATLGLGGLSSWLSYVLVLILLGGLLVIFIYISLLASNENQTPQSNKIKMFFLSTTSILTGSLVISSSLKVFDSKTNALLKMTHYNNESTDWLNLLYSEQLGGMTIFLVLYLLLTLIVVVAISKNDSSSLRAL
;
A
#
# COMPACT_ATOMS: atom_id res chain seq x y z
N MET A 1 -2.91 -10.09 18.43
CA MET A 1 -2.08 -11.16 17.84
C MET A 1 -2.12 -11.14 16.30
N GLY A 2 -3.29 -11.27 15.66
CA GLY A 2 -3.39 -11.21 14.18
C GLY A 2 -2.84 -9.92 13.55
N GLN A 3 -3.15 -8.75 14.12
CA GLN A 3 -2.61 -7.46 13.66
C GLN A 3 -1.08 -7.38 13.75
N PHE A 4 -0.49 -7.86 14.84
CA PHE A 4 0.97 -7.89 15.00
C PHE A 4 1.63 -8.78 13.95
N PHE A 5 1.06 -9.97 13.70
CA PHE A 5 1.57 -10.86 12.64
C PHE A 5 1.53 -10.19 11.26
N LEU A 6 0.41 -9.54 10.92
CA LEU A 6 0.29 -8.81 9.66
C LEU A 6 1.30 -7.64 9.55
N LEU A 7 1.51 -6.88 10.62
CA LEU A 7 2.53 -5.81 10.67
C LEU A 7 3.95 -6.36 10.50
N THR A 8 4.27 -7.52 11.08
CA THR A 8 5.58 -8.13 10.86
C THR A 8 5.75 -8.61 9.42
N GLY A 9 4.67 -9.10 8.80
CA GLY A 9 4.65 -9.48 7.39
C GLY A 9 4.81 -8.30 6.43
N THR A 10 4.22 -7.14 6.71
CA THR A 10 4.41 -5.94 5.88
C THR A 10 5.85 -5.45 5.91
N VAL A 11 6.46 -5.38 7.10
CA VAL A 11 7.86 -4.97 7.26
C VAL A 11 8.79 -5.89 6.49
N PHE A 12 8.58 -7.21 6.56
CA PHE A 12 9.34 -8.18 5.78
C PHE A 12 9.27 -7.91 4.26
N MET A 13 8.06 -7.68 3.75
CA MET A 13 7.84 -7.46 2.33
C MET A 13 8.42 -6.12 1.85
N VAL A 14 8.40 -5.07 2.68
CA VAL A 14 9.03 -3.77 2.37
C VAL A 14 10.53 -3.93 2.19
N PHE A 15 11.19 -4.73 3.03
CA PHE A 15 12.62 -4.98 2.85
C PHE A 15 12.89 -5.84 1.60
N MET A 16 11.98 -6.74 1.20
CA MET A 16 12.14 -7.57 0.00
C MET A 16 12.04 -6.78 -1.31
N PHE A 17 11.29 -5.67 -1.32
CA PHE A 17 11.02 -4.84 -2.48
C PHE A 17 12.26 -4.43 -3.31
N PRO A 18 13.31 -3.82 -2.73
CA PRO A 18 14.47 -3.36 -3.49
C PRO A 18 15.35 -4.48 -4.07
N LEU A 19 15.11 -5.76 -3.74
CA LEU A 19 15.91 -6.88 -4.24
C LEU A 19 15.37 -7.49 -5.52
N VAL A 20 14.14 -7.12 -5.89
CA VAL A 20 13.48 -7.63 -7.08
C VAL A 20 13.69 -6.64 -8.21
N SER A 21 14.45 -7.08 -9.20
CA SER A 21 14.75 -6.30 -10.40
C SER A 21 13.67 -6.38 -11.47
N HIS A 22 12.86 -7.44 -11.49
CA HIS A 22 11.82 -7.59 -12.50
C HIS A 22 10.61 -6.71 -12.16
N PRO A 23 10.22 -5.75 -13.03
CA PRO A 23 9.19 -4.76 -12.72
C PRO A 23 7.81 -5.38 -12.44
N LEU A 24 7.45 -6.49 -13.10
CA LEU A 24 6.22 -7.24 -12.77
C LEU A 24 6.23 -7.77 -11.34
N LEU A 25 7.36 -8.31 -10.89
CA LEU A 25 7.48 -8.95 -9.59
C LEU A 25 7.57 -7.88 -8.48
N MET A 26 8.15 -6.72 -8.80
CA MET A 26 8.08 -5.50 -8.00
C MET A 26 6.62 -5.03 -7.83
N GLY A 27 5.82 -5.01 -8.90
CA GLY A 27 4.38 -4.69 -8.82
C GLY A 27 3.58 -5.68 -7.97
N LEU A 28 3.90 -6.97 -8.06
CA LEU A 28 3.26 -8.02 -7.26
C LEU A 28 3.59 -7.87 -5.76
N ILE A 29 4.83 -7.49 -5.42
CA ILE A 29 5.23 -7.19 -4.03
C ILE A 29 4.44 -6.00 -3.48
N ILE A 30 4.26 -4.92 -4.28
CA ILE A 30 3.46 -3.76 -3.86
C ILE A 30 2.01 -4.18 -3.57
N LEU A 31 1.42 -5.04 -4.41
CA LEU A 31 0.05 -5.55 -4.20
C LEU A 31 -0.07 -6.31 -2.87
N ILE A 32 0.89 -7.16 -2.54
CA ILE A 32 0.83 -7.93 -1.29
C ILE A 32 1.05 -7.03 -0.07
N ILE A 33 2.02 -6.10 -0.11
CA ILE A 33 2.28 -5.17 1.00
C ILE A 33 1.02 -4.37 1.34
N THR A 34 0.38 -3.83 0.32
CA THR A 34 -0.78 -2.94 0.45
C THR A 34 -2.04 -3.70 0.87
N PHE A 35 -2.25 -4.93 0.40
CA PHE A 35 -3.30 -5.79 0.92
C PHE A 35 -3.10 -6.08 2.42
N MET A 36 -1.86 -6.38 2.84
CA MET A 36 -1.54 -6.60 4.25
C MET A 36 -1.76 -5.33 5.10
N ILE A 37 -1.45 -4.14 4.57
CA ILE A 37 -1.75 -2.85 5.22
C ILE A 37 -3.26 -2.58 5.31
N ALA A 38 -4.03 -2.86 4.26
CA ALA A 38 -5.49 -2.71 4.30
C ALA A 38 -6.12 -3.64 5.34
N ALA A 39 -5.60 -4.86 5.47
CA ALA A 39 -6.03 -5.83 6.48
C ALA A 39 -5.68 -5.38 7.92
N THR A 40 -4.51 -4.75 8.16
CA THR A 40 -4.18 -4.22 9.49
C THR A 40 -5.09 -3.05 9.88
N LEU A 41 -5.38 -2.14 8.93
CA LEU A 41 -6.31 -1.03 9.13
C LEU A 41 -7.74 -1.51 9.46
N GLY A 42 -8.20 -2.56 8.76
CA GLY A 42 -9.55 -3.10 8.93
C GLY A 42 -9.72 -3.79 10.28
N LEU A 43 -8.70 -4.54 10.72
CA LEU A 43 -8.69 -5.14 12.05
C LEU A 43 -8.51 -4.09 13.16
N GLY A 44 -7.85 -2.95 12.87
CA GLY A 44 -7.50 -1.88 13.81
C GLY A 44 -8.64 -0.93 14.19
N GLY A 45 -9.82 -1.07 13.59
CA GLY A 45 -11.00 -0.28 13.95
C GLY A 45 -11.11 1.09 13.28
N LEU A 46 -10.23 1.45 12.34
CA LEU A 46 -10.20 2.74 11.63
C LEU A 46 -11.27 2.86 10.51
N SER A 47 -12.40 2.16 10.65
CA SER A 47 -13.47 1.92 9.66
C SER A 47 -13.11 0.93 8.53
N SER A 48 -14.01 -0.03 8.29
CA SER A 48 -13.89 -1.03 7.22
C SER A 48 -14.02 -0.42 5.82
N TRP A 49 -14.73 0.70 5.71
CA TRP A 49 -14.91 1.43 4.45
C TRP A 49 -13.59 2.00 3.93
N LEU A 50 -12.75 2.56 4.81
CA LEU A 50 -11.43 3.08 4.43
C LEU A 50 -10.52 1.95 3.93
N SER A 51 -10.48 0.81 4.63
CA SER A 51 -9.75 -0.38 4.17
C SER A 51 -10.19 -0.86 2.80
N TYR A 52 -11.50 -0.82 2.51
CA TYR A 52 -12.05 -1.20 1.21
C TYR A 52 -11.62 -0.25 0.08
N VAL A 53 -11.75 1.07 0.29
CA VAL A 53 -11.35 2.07 -0.71
C VAL A 53 -9.84 1.99 -1.02
N LEU A 54 -9.00 1.75 -0.01
CA LEU A 54 -7.56 1.55 -0.18
C LEU A 54 -7.23 0.36 -1.10
N VAL A 55 -7.95 -0.75 -0.96
CA VAL A 55 -7.77 -1.92 -1.84
C VAL A 55 -8.17 -1.61 -3.27
N LEU A 56 -9.30 -0.91 -3.49
CA LEU A 56 -9.80 -0.60 -4.82
C LEU A 56 -8.88 0.33 -5.62
N ILE A 57 -8.46 1.45 -5.03
CA ILE A 57 -7.62 2.43 -5.73
C ILE A 57 -6.31 1.79 -6.19
N LEU A 58 -5.73 0.95 -5.33
CA LEU A 58 -4.45 0.35 -5.61
C LEU A 58 -4.54 -0.82 -6.59
N LEU A 59 -5.60 -1.62 -6.53
CA LEU A 59 -5.85 -2.68 -7.52
C LEU A 59 -6.08 -2.07 -8.92
N GLY A 60 -6.79 -0.95 -9.00
CA GLY A 60 -6.96 -0.19 -10.26
C GLY A 60 -5.65 0.36 -10.81
N GLY A 61 -4.85 1.04 -9.97
CA GLY A 61 -3.59 1.66 -10.40
C GLY A 61 -2.52 0.65 -10.84
N LEU A 62 -2.38 -0.46 -10.11
CA LEU A 62 -1.40 -1.50 -10.46
C LEU A 62 -1.79 -2.27 -11.72
N LEU A 63 -3.09 -2.43 -12.02
CA LEU A 63 -3.53 -3.12 -13.25
C LEU A 63 -3.12 -2.32 -14.50
N VAL A 64 -3.28 -1.00 -14.48
CA VAL A 64 -2.87 -0.13 -15.60
C VAL A 64 -1.35 -0.22 -15.83
N ILE A 65 -0.57 -0.16 -14.75
CA ILE A 65 0.89 -0.30 -14.81
C ILE A 65 1.29 -1.70 -15.30
N PHE A 66 0.58 -2.74 -14.87
CA PHE A 66 0.82 -4.12 -15.28
C PHE A 66 0.65 -4.31 -16.79
N ILE A 67 -0.44 -3.80 -17.37
CA ILE A 67 -0.66 -3.86 -18.83
C ILE A 67 0.48 -3.15 -19.56
N TYR A 68 0.84 -1.93 -19.12
CA TYR A 68 1.90 -1.16 -19.75
C TYR A 68 3.25 -1.91 -19.77
N ILE A 69 3.65 -2.45 -18.62
CA ILE A 69 4.95 -3.13 -18.49
C ILE A 69 4.95 -4.50 -19.20
N SER A 70 3.83 -5.24 -19.19
CA SER A 70 3.73 -6.50 -19.94
C SER A 70 3.82 -6.31 -21.46
N LEU A 71 3.46 -5.13 -21.96
CA LEU A 71 3.57 -4.79 -23.39
C LEU A 71 4.98 -4.33 -23.78
N LEU A 72 5.74 -3.75 -22.84
CA LEU A 72 7.09 -3.25 -23.11
C LEU A 72 8.21 -4.25 -22.78
N ALA A 73 7.96 -5.22 -21.91
CA ALA A 73 9.00 -6.14 -21.46
C ALA A 73 9.30 -7.21 -22.53
N SER A 74 10.33 -6.96 -23.34
CA SER A 74 11.10 -8.03 -23.98
C SER A 74 11.66 -8.92 -22.88
N ASN A 75 11.37 -10.21 -22.96
CA ASN A 75 11.67 -11.24 -21.98
C ASN A 75 13.19 -11.39 -21.73
N GLU A 76 13.77 -10.54 -20.87
CA GLU A 76 15.17 -10.65 -20.45
C GLU A 76 15.28 -11.62 -19.26
N ASN A 77 16.01 -12.71 -19.46
CA ASN A 77 16.29 -13.71 -18.42
C ASN A 77 17.20 -13.09 -17.35
N GLN A 78 16.62 -12.73 -16.21
CA GLN A 78 17.39 -12.23 -15.07
C GLN A 78 17.93 -13.39 -14.24
N THR A 79 19.26 -13.50 -14.17
CA THR A 79 19.93 -14.40 -13.24
C THR A 79 19.95 -13.78 -11.84
N PRO A 80 19.32 -14.40 -10.83
CA PRO A 80 19.36 -13.89 -9.47
C PRO A 80 20.80 -13.96 -8.92
N GLN A 81 21.34 -12.84 -8.43
CA GLN A 81 22.59 -12.84 -7.65
C GLN A 81 22.35 -13.58 -6.32
N SER A 82 22.59 -14.89 -6.34
CA SER A 82 22.26 -15.83 -5.27
C SER A 82 22.85 -15.47 -3.90
N ASN A 83 24.00 -14.80 -3.87
CA ASN A 83 24.67 -14.47 -2.61
C ASN A 83 24.05 -13.28 -1.87
N LYS A 84 23.52 -12.28 -2.61
CA LYS A 84 22.80 -11.14 -2.02
C LYS A 84 21.46 -11.56 -1.43
N ILE A 85 20.78 -12.48 -2.11
CA ILE A 85 19.51 -13.05 -1.67
C ILE A 85 19.71 -13.84 -0.37
N LYS A 86 20.75 -14.68 -0.28
CA LYS A 86 21.06 -15.45 0.95
C LYS A 86 21.33 -14.56 2.17
N MET A 87 22.16 -13.53 2.03
CA MET A 87 22.50 -12.61 3.13
C MET A 87 21.27 -11.81 3.58
N PHE A 88 20.38 -11.48 2.64
CA PHE A 88 19.15 -10.77 2.94
C PHE A 88 18.06 -11.65 3.58
N PHE A 89 17.94 -12.91 3.16
CA PHE A 89 17.06 -13.87 3.86
C PHE A 89 17.50 -14.07 5.32
N LEU A 90 18.80 -14.02 5.59
CA LEU A 90 19.33 -14.12 6.95
C LEU A 90 19.04 -12.87 7.80
N SER A 91 19.08 -11.66 7.21
CA SER A 91 18.75 -10.43 7.94
C SER A 91 17.24 -10.26 8.18
N THR A 92 16.41 -10.73 7.26
CA THR A 92 14.96 -10.64 7.43
C THR A 92 14.40 -11.66 8.41
N THR A 93 14.98 -12.86 8.46
CA THR A 93 14.62 -13.87 9.46
C THR A 93 14.99 -13.44 10.89
N SER A 94 16.09 -12.70 11.09
CA SER A 94 16.43 -12.17 12.42
C SER A 94 15.48 -11.07 12.90
N ILE A 95 14.96 -10.25 11.98
CA ILE A 95 13.94 -9.24 12.28
C ILE A 95 12.63 -9.92 12.69
N LEU A 96 12.23 -10.98 11.97
CA LEU A 96 11.02 -11.74 12.29
C LEU A 96 11.13 -12.44 13.66
N THR A 97 12.26 -13.07 13.97
CA THR A 97 12.45 -13.73 15.28
C THR A 97 12.52 -12.71 16.41
N GLY A 98 13.16 -11.55 16.21
CA GLY A 98 13.17 -10.45 17.17
C GLY A 98 11.76 -9.93 17.48
N SER A 99 10.91 -9.79 16.44
CA SER A 99 9.54 -9.33 16.61
C SER A 99 8.66 -10.32 17.41
N LEU A 100 8.88 -11.64 17.24
CA LEU A 100 8.17 -12.67 18.00
C LEU A 100 8.57 -12.66 19.48
N VAL A 101 9.85 -12.45 19.79
CA VAL A 101 10.36 -12.34 21.16
C VAL A 101 9.81 -11.08 21.86
N ILE A 102 9.68 -9.98 21.14
CA ILE A 102 9.06 -8.76 21.67
C ILE A 102 7.55 -8.97 21.87
N SER A 103 6.87 -9.68 20.98
CA SER A 103 5.43 -9.95 21.12
C SER A 103 5.09 -10.79 22.35
N SER A 104 5.98 -11.70 22.78
CA SER A 104 5.78 -12.51 23.98
C SER A 104 6.01 -11.70 25.27
N SER A 105 6.92 -10.73 25.26
CA SER A 105 7.15 -9.82 26.39
C SER A 105 6.09 -8.71 26.49
N LEU A 106 5.52 -8.27 25.36
CA LEU A 106 4.44 -7.28 25.33
C LEU A 106 3.10 -7.78 25.92
N LYS A 107 2.87 -9.10 26.01
CA LYS A 107 1.73 -9.66 26.75
C LYS A 107 1.72 -9.24 28.23
N VAL A 108 2.87 -8.84 28.79
CA VAL A 108 2.98 -8.31 30.16
C VAL A 108 2.46 -6.86 30.24
N PHE A 109 2.50 -6.10 29.14
CA PHE A 109 2.04 -4.70 29.08
C PHE A 109 0.54 -4.56 28.74
N ASP A 110 -0.07 -5.57 28.10
CA ASP A 110 -1.47 -5.57 27.65
C ASP A 110 -2.51 -5.40 28.77
N SER A 111 -2.17 -5.70 30.03
CA SER A 111 -3.12 -5.54 31.15
C SER A 111 -3.41 -4.07 31.50
N LYS A 112 -2.46 -3.16 31.27
CA LYS A 112 -2.59 -1.72 31.62
C LYS A 112 -3.05 -0.86 30.44
N THR A 113 -2.72 -1.23 29.20
CA THR A 113 -3.06 -0.45 27.99
C THR A 113 -4.49 -0.71 27.50
N ASN A 114 -5.05 -1.89 27.76
CA ASN A 114 -6.43 -2.22 27.42
C ASN A 114 -7.48 -1.36 28.15
N ALA A 115 -7.14 -0.75 29.30
CA ALA A 115 -8.03 0.19 29.98
C ALA A 115 -8.09 1.56 29.26
N LEU A 116 -6.98 1.98 28.63
CA LEU A 116 -6.88 3.25 27.92
C LEU A 116 -7.50 3.17 26.50
N LEU A 117 -7.35 2.03 25.83
CA LEU A 117 -7.98 1.75 24.53
C LEU A 117 -9.49 1.48 24.62
N LYS A 118 -10.00 1.00 25.76
CA LYS A 118 -11.45 0.85 25.95
C LYS A 118 -12.19 2.19 26.07
N MET A 119 -11.50 3.25 26.52
CA MET A 119 -12.09 4.60 26.56
C MET A 119 -12.24 5.24 25.17
N THR A 120 -11.52 4.75 24.15
CA THR A 120 -11.62 5.24 22.76
C THR A 120 -12.59 4.43 21.90
N HIS A 121 -13.18 3.36 22.43
CA HIS A 121 -14.17 2.53 21.72
C HIS A 121 -15.61 2.99 21.89
N TYR A 122 -15.83 4.12 22.57
CA TYR A 122 -17.14 4.76 22.67
C TYR A 122 -17.24 5.90 21.66
N ASN A 123 -17.39 5.55 20.38
CA ASN A 123 -18.52 6.03 19.58
C ASN A 123 -18.43 5.52 18.15
N ASN A 124 -19.59 5.11 17.69
CA ASN A 124 -19.90 4.59 16.39
C ASN A 124 -19.92 5.75 15.38
N GLU A 125 -18.76 6.15 14.85
CA GLU A 125 -18.62 7.30 13.93
C GLU A 125 -17.86 6.93 12.65
N SER A 126 -18.11 5.74 12.09
CA SER A 126 -17.50 5.37 10.79
C SER A 126 -18.05 6.19 9.61
N THR A 127 -19.15 6.93 9.80
CA THR A 127 -19.75 7.83 8.81
C THR A 127 -19.37 9.30 9.00
N ASP A 128 -18.86 9.71 10.16
CA ASP A 128 -18.60 11.13 10.42
C ASP A 128 -17.31 11.63 9.79
N TRP A 129 -16.33 10.74 9.52
CA TRP A 129 -15.10 11.16 8.86
C TRP A 129 -15.35 11.67 7.42
N LEU A 130 -16.30 11.06 6.70
CA LEU A 130 -16.67 11.51 5.36
C LEU A 130 -17.36 12.87 5.41
N ASN A 131 -18.24 13.06 6.39
CA ASN A 131 -18.89 14.35 6.62
C ASN A 131 -17.90 15.42 7.06
N LEU A 132 -16.84 15.04 7.80
CA LEU A 132 -15.75 15.92 8.20
C LEU A 132 -15.02 16.52 6.99
N LEU A 133 -14.84 15.75 5.90
CA LEU A 133 -14.21 16.25 4.67
C LEU A 133 -15.00 17.39 4.01
N TYR A 134 -16.33 17.37 4.13
CA TYR A 134 -17.21 18.41 3.59
C TYR A 134 -17.54 19.51 4.61
N SER A 135 -16.91 19.50 5.79
CA SER A 135 -17.05 20.58 6.77
C SER A 135 -16.45 21.88 6.25
N GLU A 136 -16.89 23.02 6.78
CA GLU A 136 -16.39 24.34 6.33
C GLU A 136 -14.86 24.48 6.43
N GLN A 137 -14.24 23.81 7.40
CA GLN A 137 -12.79 23.89 7.61
C GLN A 137 -11.99 23.10 6.56
N LEU A 138 -12.52 21.97 6.07
CA LEU A 138 -11.84 21.06 5.14
C LEU A 138 -12.39 21.16 3.70
N GLY A 139 -13.55 21.79 3.50
CA GLY A 139 -14.20 21.94 2.20
C GLY A 139 -13.34 22.67 1.16
N GLY A 140 -12.49 23.61 1.60
CA GLY A 140 -11.51 24.24 0.70
C GLY A 140 -10.50 23.24 0.12
N MET A 141 -10.06 22.25 0.92
CA MET A 141 -9.15 21.20 0.45
C MET A 141 -9.83 20.25 -0.53
N THR A 142 -11.12 19.93 -0.34
CA THR A 142 -11.84 19.05 -1.26
C THR A 142 -12.05 19.69 -2.63
N ILE A 143 -12.39 20.98 -2.68
CA ILE A 143 -12.49 21.75 -3.94
C ILE A 143 -11.14 21.75 -4.68
N PHE A 144 -10.04 21.94 -3.96
CA PHE A 144 -8.70 21.89 -4.54
C PHE A 144 -8.39 20.51 -5.18
N LEU A 145 -8.72 19.40 -4.50
CA LEU A 145 -8.51 18.05 -5.04
C LEU A 145 -9.34 17.78 -6.30
N VAL A 146 -10.59 18.26 -6.35
CA VAL A 146 -11.44 18.13 -7.55
C VAL A 146 -10.85 18.89 -8.73
N LEU A 147 -10.41 20.15 -8.51
CA LEU A 147 -9.75 20.94 -9.55
C LEU A 147 -8.43 20.30 -10.02
N TYR A 148 -7.67 19.70 -9.09
CA TYR A 148 -6.45 18.97 -9.42
C TYR A 148 -6.73 17.76 -10.32
N LEU A 149 -7.71 16.91 -9.97
CA LEU A 149 -8.10 15.75 -10.81
C LEU A 149 -8.65 16.17 -12.18
N LEU A 150 -9.36 17.30 -12.26
CA LEU A 150 -9.83 17.85 -13.53
C LEU A 150 -8.65 18.34 -14.38
N LEU A 151 -7.67 19.03 -13.78
CA LEU A 151 -6.48 19.48 -14.48
C LEU A 151 -5.65 18.30 -15.00
N THR A 152 -5.44 17.24 -14.20
CA THR A 152 -4.69 16.07 -14.64
C THR A 152 -5.38 15.37 -15.82
N LEU A 153 -6.71 15.28 -15.82
CA LEU A 153 -7.46 14.75 -16.96
C LEU A 153 -7.22 15.57 -18.25
N ILE A 154 -7.30 16.90 -18.17
CA ILE A 154 -7.05 17.78 -19.33
C ILE A 154 -5.63 17.59 -19.85
N VAL A 155 -4.63 17.55 -18.96
CA VAL A 155 -3.23 17.35 -19.31
C VAL A 155 -3.01 15.99 -19.98
N VAL A 156 -3.58 14.92 -19.43
CA VAL A 156 -3.46 13.56 -20.00
C VAL A 156 -4.07 13.51 -21.41
N VAL A 157 -5.25 14.12 -21.63
CA VAL A 157 -5.87 14.19 -22.96
C VAL A 157 -5.02 15.03 -23.93
N ALA A 158 -4.43 16.13 -23.47
CA ALA A 158 -3.57 16.97 -24.29
C ALA A 158 -2.30 16.22 -24.73
N ILE A 159 -1.66 15.48 -23.84
CA ILE A 159 -0.48 14.64 -24.15
C ILE A 159 -0.87 13.52 -25.13
N SER A 160 -1.96 12.80 -24.86
CA SER A 160 -2.39 11.67 -25.70
C SER A 160 -2.77 12.06 -27.14
N LYS A 161 -3.23 13.30 -27.37
CA LYS A 161 -3.60 13.76 -28.73
C LYS A 161 -2.39 14.02 -29.63
N ASN A 162 -1.21 14.28 -29.04
CA ASN A 162 -0.03 14.70 -29.80
C ASN A 162 0.69 13.54 -30.53
N ASP A 163 0.33 12.29 -30.24
CA ASP A 163 0.95 11.07 -30.81
C ASP A 163 0.37 10.63 -32.17
N SER A 164 -0.46 11.47 -32.83
CA SER A 164 -0.99 11.18 -34.17
C SER A 164 -0.01 11.46 -35.32
N SER A 165 1.20 11.98 -35.03
CA SER A 165 2.26 12.20 -36.01
C SER A 165 3.12 10.93 -36.23
N SER A 166 2.55 9.97 -36.97
CA SER A 166 3.22 8.89 -37.73
C SER A 166 4.12 7.89 -36.98
N LEU A 167 3.54 6.78 -36.51
CA LEU A 167 4.23 5.49 -36.30
C LEU A 167 4.29 4.63 -37.59
N ARG A 168 4.17 5.27 -38.76
CA ARG A 168 4.26 4.62 -40.08
C ARG A 168 5.48 5.07 -40.90
N ALA A 169 6.36 5.87 -40.32
CA ALA A 169 7.55 6.40 -40.99
C ALA A 169 8.83 6.04 -40.23
N LEU A 170 9.04 4.74 -39.99
CA LEU A 170 10.34 4.14 -39.74
C LEU A 170 10.30 2.67 -40.18
#